data_AF-A0A0R2NNF9-F1
#
_entry.id   AF-A0A0R2NNF9-F1
#
_cell.length_a   1.000
_cell.length_b   1.000
_cell.length_c   1.000
_cell.angle_alpha   90.00
_cell.angle_beta   90.00
_cell.angle_gamma   90.00
#
_symmetry.space_group_name_H-M   'P 1'
#
loop_
_entity.id
_entity.type
_entity.pdbx_description
1 polymer ?
#
loop_
_entity_poly.entity_id
_entity_poly.type
_entity_poly.pdbx_seq_one_letter_code
_entity_poly.pdbx_strand_id
1 'polypeptide(L)'
;MLLEMSHLNKIYPGNKVAVDDFNLNIDKGEFICFIGTSGSGKTTTMRMINRMLNQTSGTIKINGKDISKMDPVKLRRQIGYVIQNIGLLPHMTIRENITLVPKLLNWSEEKRNKKAEEMIKLVELPVDYLDRYPSELSGGQQQRIGVVRALAADQDVILMDEPFGALDPITREALQDLVKDLQERLGKTFIFVTHDMDEALNLATRIVVMSHGKQVQVDTPENILKNPKNEFVENLIGQERLIHAKPSITTVGQVAINPVSITEDHGIEEALTTMHDKRVDTLLVTDADHKLKGVVDIEQVNDNYKSGKTIGDIMDHKVFYVKKTSLIRDTVDRILKRGFRNVPVISEDGTLVGIVTRATLVDVVYDALWGEEEGEDRDNAAKDSKDDTGELQGEGDVGA
;
A
#
# COMPACT_ATOMS: atom_id res chain seq x y z
N MET A 1 5.83 -17.16 16.77
CA MET A 1 6.81 -17.32 15.69
C MET A 1 6.75 -18.70 15.04
N LEU A 2 6.41 -18.73 13.75
CA LEU A 2 6.38 -19.94 12.92
C LEU A 2 7.71 -20.15 12.19
N LEU A 3 8.24 -19.10 11.57
CA LEU A 3 9.50 -19.11 10.83
C LEU A 3 10.42 -18.01 11.37
N GLU A 4 11.67 -18.35 11.62
CA GLU A 4 12.72 -17.43 12.07
C GLU A 4 13.91 -17.53 11.13
N MET A 5 14.38 -16.39 10.65
CA MET A 5 15.57 -16.26 9.81
C MET A 5 16.50 -15.26 10.48
N SER A 6 17.71 -15.70 10.82
CA SER A 6 18.69 -14.90 11.55
C SER A 6 20.03 -14.89 10.83
N HIS A 7 20.50 -13.69 10.50
CA HIS A 7 21.78 -13.41 9.83
C HIS A 7 22.02 -14.31 8.61
N LEU A 8 21.00 -14.48 7.78
CA LEU A 8 21.10 -15.37 6.62
C LEU A 8 21.99 -14.79 5.55
N ASN A 9 22.94 -15.59 5.11
CA ASN A 9 23.83 -15.24 4.01
C ASN A 9 23.88 -16.35 2.96
N LYS A 10 23.96 -15.95 1.70
CA LYS A 10 24.22 -16.86 0.58
C LYS A 10 25.26 -16.26 -0.35
N ILE A 11 26.39 -16.94 -0.45
CA ILE A 11 27.48 -16.61 -1.36
C ILE A 11 27.63 -17.78 -2.34
N TYR A 12 27.57 -17.49 -3.63
CA TYR A 12 27.83 -18.46 -4.70
C TYR A 12 29.33 -18.52 -5.02
N PRO A 13 29.80 -19.60 -5.69
CA PRO A 13 31.16 -19.66 -6.22
C PRO A 13 31.51 -18.40 -7.03
N GLY A 14 32.76 -17.93 -6.92
CA GLY A 14 33.18 -16.65 -7.49
C GLY A 14 32.87 -15.42 -6.63
N ASN A 15 32.59 -15.62 -5.34
CA ASN A 15 32.33 -14.56 -4.35
C ASN A 15 31.11 -13.67 -4.67
N LYS A 16 30.15 -14.19 -5.44
CA LYS A 16 28.90 -13.50 -5.74
C LYS A 16 27.94 -13.62 -4.57
N VAL A 17 27.76 -12.53 -3.83
CA VAL A 17 26.80 -12.43 -2.73
C VAL A 17 25.38 -12.33 -3.32
N ALA A 18 24.51 -13.27 -2.94
CA ALA A 18 23.13 -13.32 -3.38
C ALA A 18 22.12 -13.00 -2.27
N VAL A 19 22.49 -13.24 -1.02
CA VAL A 19 21.75 -12.81 0.18
C VAL A 19 22.79 -12.37 1.20
N ASP A 20 22.60 -11.19 1.78
CA ASP A 20 23.53 -10.53 2.71
C ASP A 20 22.76 -10.09 3.96
N ASP A 21 23.11 -10.70 5.10
CA ASP A 21 22.54 -10.47 6.44
C ASP A 21 21.00 -10.33 6.49
N PHE A 22 20.29 -11.29 5.93
CA PHE A 22 18.83 -11.27 5.91
C PHE A 22 18.23 -11.75 7.23
N ASN A 23 17.33 -10.96 7.81
CA ASN A 23 16.69 -11.21 9.10
C ASN A 23 15.17 -11.07 9.00
N LEU A 24 14.41 -12.10 9.34
CA LEU A 24 12.95 -12.02 9.30
C LEU A 24 12.30 -13.04 10.23
N ASN A 25 11.33 -12.56 10.99
CA ASN A 25 10.44 -13.38 11.80
C ASN A 25 9.06 -13.35 11.19
N ILE A 26 8.43 -14.53 11.05
CA ILE A 26 7.09 -14.70 10.50
C ILE A 26 6.23 -15.47 11.50
N ASP A 27 5.06 -14.93 11.80
CA ASP A 27 4.02 -15.52 12.62
C ASP A 27 3.02 -16.32 11.78
N LYS A 28 2.23 -17.15 12.46
CA LYS A 28 1.25 -18.01 11.80
C LYS A 28 0.16 -17.17 11.16
N GLY A 29 -0.21 -17.51 9.93
CA GLY A 29 -1.31 -16.86 9.21
C GLY A 29 -0.89 -15.55 8.52
N GLU A 30 0.40 -15.21 8.50
CA GLU A 30 0.88 -14.07 7.74
C GLU A 30 0.99 -14.39 6.25
N PHE A 31 0.73 -13.36 5.44
CA PHE A 31 1.02 -13.35 4.01
C PHE A 31 2.22 -12.42 3.79
N ILE A 32 3.39 -12.99 3.51
CA ILE A 32 4.64 -12.25 3.36
C ILE A 32 5.01 -12.18 1.88
N CYS A 33 5.12 -10.97 1.34
CA CYS A 33 5.56 -10.76 -0.04
C CYS A 33 7.01 -10.30 -0.09
N PHE A 34 7.86 -11.00 -0.85
CA PHE A 34 9.21 -10.55 -1.17
C PHE A 34 9.17 -9.83 -2.51
N ILE A 35 9.64 -8.58 -2.54
CA ILE A 35 9.65 -7.74 -3.74
C ILE A 35 11.03 -7.13 -3.99
N GLY A 36 11.33 -6.79 -5.24
CA GLY A 36 12.59 -6.18 -5.65
C GLY A 36 12.96 -6.53 -7.08
N THR A 37 14.07 -5.98 -7.58
CA THR A 37 14.55 -6.21 -8.94
C THR A 37 15.00 -7.65 -9.20
N SER A 38 15.17 -8.02 -10.47
CA SER A 38 15.76 -9.30 -10.84
C SER A 38 17.15 -9.45 -10.21
N GLY A 39 17.42 -10.63 -9.62
CA GLY A 39 18.69 -10.88 -8.94
C GLY A 39 18.81 -10.28 -7.53
N SER A 40 17.76 -9.67 -6.95
CA SER A 40 17.82 -9.09 -5.61
C SER A 40 17.91 -10.10 -4.45
N GLY A 41 17.78 -11.40 -4.71
CA GLY A 41 17.93 -12.47 -3.72
C GLY A 41 16.63 -13.18 -3.32
N LYS A 42 15.45 -12.69 -3.71
CA LYS A 42 14.11 -13.22 -3.30
C LYS A 42 13.96 -14.74 -3.44
N THR A 43 14.09 -15.26 -4.66
CA THR A 43 14.00 -16.69 -4.96
C THR A 43 15.11 -17.48 -4.28
N THR A 44 16.30 -16.89 -4.09
CA THR A 44 17.40 -17.54 -3.37
C THR A 44 17.04 -17.71 -1.89
N THR A 45 16.51 -16.67 -1.24
CA THR A 45 16.01 -16.73 0.15
C THR A 45 14.90 -17.77 0.28
N MET A 46 13.90 -17.75 -0.60
CA MET A 46 12.80 -18.72 -0.56
C MET A 46 13.28 -20.18 -0.75
N ARG A 47 14.24 -20.41 -1.66
CA ARG A 47 14.86 -21.73 -1.86
C ARG A 47 15.68 -22.20 -0.65
N MET A 48 16.23 -21.28 0.15
CA MET A 48 16.89 -21.64 1.41
C MET A 48 15.89 -22.08 2.48
N ILE A 49 14.71 -21.43 2.57
CA ILE A 49 13.63 -21.84 3.49
C ILE A 49 13.20 -23.29 3.22
N ASN A 50 13.02 -23.65 1.94
CA ASN A 50 12.67 -25.02 1.55
C ASN A 50 13.87 -25.98 1.50
N ARG A 51 15.07 -25.51 1.85
CA ARG A 51 16.35 -26.23 1.77
C ARG A 51 16.62 -26.91 0.43
N MET A 52 16.19 -26.26 -0.66
CA MET A 52 16.67 -26.56 -2.02
C MET A 52 18.09 -26.03 -2.20
N LEU A 53 18.42 -24.97 -1.46
CA LEU A 53 19.76 -24.43 -1.32
C LEU A 53 20.12 -24.38 0.16
N ASN A 54 21.37 -24.69 0.50
CA ASN A 54 21.88 -24.40 1.84
C ASN A 54 22.37 -22.95 1.90
N GLN A 55 22.09 -22.28 3.02
CA GLN A 55 22.72 -21.02 3.38
C GLN A 55 24.23 -21.19 3.56
N THR A 56 24.99 -20.13 3.26
CA THR A 56 26.44 -20.08 3.53
C THR A 56 26.70 -19.88 5.03
N SER A 57 25.91 -19.01 5.67
CA SER A 57 25.88 -18.80 7.12
C SER A 57 24.49 -18.32 7.56
N GLY A 58 24.28 -18.21 8.86
CA GLY A 58 22.98 -17.89 9.46
C GLY A 58 22.12 -19.12 9.73
N THR A 59 20.95 -18.89 10.33
CA THR A 59 20.04 -19.97 10.77
C THR A 59 18.62 -19.73 10.31
N ILE A 60 17.95 -20.81 9.88
CA ILE A 60 16.51 -20.83 9.62
C ILE A 60 15.87 -21.83 10.57
N LYS A 61 14.83 -21.41 11.30
CA LYS A 61 14.06 -22.29 12.17
C LYS A 61 12.59 -22.31 11.78
N ILE A 62 11.98 -23.49 11.77
CA ILE A 62 10.53 -23.68 11.61
C ILE A 62 9.99 -24.30 12.90
N ASN A 63 8.99 -23.67 13.51
CA ASN A 63 8.43 -24.07 14.82
C ASN A 63 9.56 -24.26 15.87
N GLY A 64 10.51 -23.31 15.91
CA GLY A 64 11.68 -23.34 16.80
C GLY A 64 12.77 -24.37 16.46
N LYS A 65 12.58 -25.20 15.43
CA LYS A 65 13.55 -26.24 15.02
C LYS A 65 14.40 -25.77 13.85
N ASP A 66 15.72 -25.82 14.04
CA ASP A 66 16.70 -25.50 12.99
C ASP A 66 16.60 -26.49 11.81
N ILE A 67 16.33 -25.95 10.62
CA ILE A 67 16.09 -26.76 9.42
C ILE A 67 17.37 -27.46 8.93
N SER A 68 18.56 -26.98 9.31
CA SER A 68 19.84 -27.58 8.91
C SER A 68 20.01 -28.99 9.50
N LYS A 69 19.37 -29.24 10.65
CA LYS A 69 19.38 -30.51 11.38
C LYS A 69 18.27 -31.48 10.96
N MET A 70 17.36 -31.03 10.10
CA MET A 70 16.25 -31.84 9.60
C MET A 70 16.69 -32.68 8.41
N ASP A 71 15.87 -33.64 7.97
CA ASP A 71 16.06 -34.27 6.66
C ASP A 71 15.47 -33.38 5.55
N PRO A 72 16.22 -33.02 4.49
CA PRO A 72 15.73 -32.12 3.44
C PRO A 72 14.49 -32.65 2.70
N VAL A 73 14.32 -33.97 2.59
CA VAL A 73 13.17 -34.56 1.89
C VAL A 73 11.93 -34.45 2.79
N LYS A 74 12.04 -34.77 4.07
CA LYS A 74 10.94 -34.62 5.04
C LYS A 74 10.53 -33.16 5.19
N LEU A 75 11.50 -32.24 5.29
CA LEU A 75 11.22 -30.81 5.37
C LEU A 75 10.40 -30.32 4.17
N ARG A 76 10.80 -30.66 2.95
CA ARG A 76 10.09 -30.27 1.72
C ARG A 76 8.67 -30.82 1.64
N ARG A 77 8.38 -31.94 2.31
CA ARG A 77 7.00 -32.49 2.38
C ARG A 77 6.14 -31.76 3.41
N GLN A 78 6.74 -31.03 4.35
CA GLN A 78 6.04 -30.22 5.36
C GLN A 78 5.75 -28.80 4.88
N ILE A 79 6.29 -28.39 3.72
CA ILE A 79 6.12 -27.07 3.12
C ILE A 79 5.36 -27.24 1.80
N GLY A 80 4.31 -26.45 1.59
CA GLY A 80 3.66 -26.35 0.29
C GLY A 80 4.52 -25.53 -0.66
N TYR A 81 4.66 -25.97 -1.91
CA TYR A 81 5.47 -25.24 -2.89
C TYR A 81 4.71 -25.12 -4.21
N VAL A 82 4.44 -23.88 -4.62
CA VAL A 82 3.90 -23.53 -5.94
C VAL A 82 5.06 -23.03 -6.79
N ILE A 83 5.33 -23.75 -7.87
CA ILE A 83 6.39 -23.38 -8.82
C ILE A 83 5.84 -22.34 -9.81
N GLN A 84 6.74 -21.56 -10.44
CA GLN A 84 6.43 -20.50 -11.42
C GLN A 84 5.60 -20.98 -12.63
N ASN A 85 5.57 -22.29 -12.88
CA ASN A 85 4.68 -22.92 -13.86
C ASN A 85 3.59 -23.72 -13.14
N ILE A 86 2.45 -23.94 -13.80
CA ILE A 86 1.31 -24.73 -13.29
C ILE A 86 1.79 -26.01 -12.56
N GLY A 87 2.82 -26.65 -13.13
CA GLY A 87 3.62 -27.63 -12.41
C GLY A 87 2.90 -28.95 -12.16
N LEU A 88 1.73 -29.15 -12.76
CA LEU A 88 1.00 -30.41 -12.75
C LEU A 88 1.75 -31.46 -13.56
N LEU A 89 1.70 -32.70 -13.09
CA LEU A 89 2.24 -33.86 -13.78
C LEU A 89 1.24 -34.26 -14.88
N PRO A 90 1.61 -34.19 -16.16
CA PRO A 90 0.66 -34.31 -17.28
C PRO A 90 0.12 -35.73 -17.46
N HIS A 91 0.87 -36.74 -16.98
CA HIS A 91 0.51 -38.15 -17.04
C HIS A 91 -0.26 -38.63 -15.80
N MET A 92 -0.64 -37.70 -14.92
CA MET A 92 -1.42 -37.98 -13.72
C MET A 92 -2.75 -37.24 -13.82
N THR A 93 -3.81 -37.86 -13.31
CA THR A 93 -5.12 -37.21 -13.15
C THR A 93 -5.03 -36.01 -12.18
N ILE A 94 -6.06 -35.15 -12.16
CA ILE A 94 -6.16 -34.06 -11.19
C ILE A 94 -6.16 -34.60 -9.76
N ARG A 95 -6.86 -35.71 -9.50
CA ARG A 95 -6.86 -36.41 -8.21
C ARG A 95 -5.46 -36.83 -7.78
N GLU A 96 -4.71 -37.45 -8.68
CA GLU A 96 -3.33 -37.88 -8.40
C GLU A 96 -2.39 -36.70 -8.19
N ASN A 97 -2.57 -35.62 -8.97
CA ASN A 97 -1.83 -34.38 -8.79
C ASN A 97 -2.05 -33.80 -7.39
N ILE A 98 -3.32 -33.60 -6.98
CA ILE A 98 -3.67 -33.05 -5.67
C ILE A 98 -3.14 -33.96 -4.54
N THR A 99 -3.27 -35.27 -4.69
CA THR A 99 -2.94 -36.23 -3.62
C THR A 99 -1.49 -36.72 -3.63
N LEU A 100 -0.63 -36.16 -4.48
CA LEU A 100 0.77 -36.55 -4.62
C LEU A 100 1.55 -36.46 -3.30
N VAL A 101 1.51 -35.31 -2.62
CA VAL A 101 2.21 -35.14 -1.33
C VAL A 101 1.55 -35.97 -0.22
N PRO A 102 0.22 -35.98 -0.05
CA PRO A 102 -0.45 -36.91 0.86
C PRO A 102 -0.05 -38.39 0.67
N LYS A 103 0.14 -38.84 -0.58
CA LYS A 103 0.63 -40.19 -0.90
C LYS A 103 2.05 -40.41 -0.38
N LEU A 104 2.95 -39.43 -0.56
CA LEU A 104 4.33 -39.47 -0.05
C LEU A 104 4.42 -39.40 1.49
N LEU A 105 3.36 -38.94 2.14
CA LEU A 105 3.18 -38.96 3.60
C LEU A 105 2.45 -40.22 4.09
N ASN A 106 2.24 -41.21 3.22
CA ASN A 106 1.57 -42.48 3.52
C ASN A 106 0.14 -42.32 4.07
N TRP A 107 -0.60 -41.31 3.61
CA TRP A 107 -2.03 -41.20 3.94
C TRP A 107 -2.82 -42.34 3.31
N SER A 108 -3.86 -42.82 4.00
CA SER A 108 -4.77 -43.83 3.46
C SER A 108 -5.44 -43.34 2.16
N GLU A 109 -5.81 -44.26 1.29
CA GLU A 109 -6.49 -43.93 0.04
C GLU A 109 -7.81 -43.16 0.28
N GLU A 110 -8.61 -43.60 1.25
CA GLU A 110 -9.84 -42.91 1.66
C GLU A 110 -9.57 -41.46 2.07
N LYS A 111 -8.56 -41.22 2.91
CA LYS A 111 -8.19 -39.87 3.35
C LYS A 111 -7.72 -39.01 2.18
N ARG A 112 -6.96 -39.59 1.25
CA ARG A 112 -6.49 -38.89 0.03
C ARG A 112 -7.65 -38.51 -0.88
N ASN A 113 -8.58 -39.43 -1.13
CA ASN A 113 -9.74 -39.16 -1.99
C ASN A 113 -10.64 -38.07 -1.41
N LYS A 114 -10.93 -38.15 -0.11
CA LYS A 114 -11.69 -37.10 0.59
C LYS A 114 -10.99 -35.74 0.50
N LYS A 115 -9.67 -35.71 0.68
CA LYS A 115 -8.89 -34.46 0.56
C LYS A 115 -8.91 -33.92 -0.87
N ALA A 116 -8.84 -34.78 -1.89
CA ALA A 116 -8.94 -34.35 -3.29
C ALA A 116 -10.29 -33.66 -3.58
N GLU A 117 -11.38 -34.25 -3.10
CA GLU A 117 -12.72 -33.67 -3.22
C GLU A 117 -12.88 -32.35 -2.46
N GLU A 118 -12.27 -32.23 -1.28
CA GLU A 118 -12.22 -30.97 -0.54
C GLU A 118 -11.48 -29.88 -1.33
N MET A 119 -10.27 -30.20 -1.83
CA MET A 119 -9.42 -29.26 -2.55
C MET A 119 -10.05 -28.79 -3.87
N ILE A 120 -10.70 -29.67 -4.63
CA ILE A 120 -11.32 -29.27 -5.90
C ILE A 120 -12.54 -28.36 -5.70
N LYS A 121 -13.29 -28.58 -4.61
CA LYS A 121 -14.41 -27.71 -4.21
C LYS A 121 -13.93 -26.34 -3.75
N LEU A 122 -12.79 -26.27 -3.07
CA LEU A 122 -12.19 -24.99 -2.64
C LEU A 122 -11.83 -24.07 -3.80
N VAL A 123 -11.55 -24.62 -4.98
CA VAL A 123 -11.23 -23.85 -6.20
C VAL A 123 -12.42 -23.73 -7.14
N GLU A 124 -13.61 -24.10 -6.66
CA GLU A 124 -14.88 -24.00 -7.38
C GLU A 124 -14.91 -24.81 -8.69
N LEU A 125 -14.20 -25.94 -8.70
CA LEU A 125 -14.21 -26.86 -9.84
C LEU A 125 -15.13 -28.05 -9.59
N PRO A 126 -15.84 -28.54 -10.63
CA PRO A 126 -16.69 -29.71 -10.53
C PRO A 126 -15.92 -30.96 -10.06
N VAL A 127 -16.52 -31.78 -9.21
CA VAL A 127 -15.86 -32.97 -8.65
C VAL A 127 -15.47 -34.00 -9.72
N ASP A 128 -16.20 -34.08 -10.83
CA ASP A 128 -15.88 -34.96 -11.97
C ASP A 128 -14.57 -34.57 -12.66
N TYR A 129 -14.04 -33.36 -12.44
CA TYR A 129 -12.74 -32.96 -12.99
C TYR A 129 -11.58 -33.69 -12.29
N LEU A 130 -11.80 -34.31 -11.13
CA LEU A 130 -10.77 -35.09 -10.43
C LEU A 130 -10.19 -36.21 -11.30
N ASP A 131 -11.01 -36.79 -12.17
CA ASP A 131 -10.62 -37.95 -12.99
C ASP A 131 -10.11 -37.54 -14.38
N ARG A 132 -10.03 -36.22 -14.65
CA ARG A 132 -9.43 -35.65 -15.87
C ARG A 132 -7.91 -35.52 -15.75
N TYR A 133 -7.25 -35.38 -16.89
CA TYR A 133 -5.84 -35.01 -17.02
C TYR A 133 -5.67 -33.50 -17.18
N PRO A 134 -4.52 -32.91 -16.79
CA PRO A 134 -4.27 -31.47 -16.93
C PRO A 134 -4.55 -30.89 -18.31
N SER A 135 -4.27 -31.65 -19.38
CA SER A 135 -4.50 -31.23 -20.78
C SER A 135 -5.98 -31.01 -21.12
N GLU A 136 -6.90 -31.51 -20.31
CA GLU A 136 -8.35 -31.37 -20.48
C GLU A 136 -8.93 -30.14 -19.75
N LEU A 137 -8.07 -29.37 -19.07
CA LEU A 137 -8.43 -28.18 -18.30
C LEU A 137 -7.86 -26.91 -18.97
N SER A 138 -8.56 -25.78 -18.82
CA SER A 138 -8.02 -24.48 -19.25
C SER A 138 -6.81 -24.07 -18.39
N GLY A 139 -5.95 -23.18 -18.90
CA GLY A 139 -4.76 -22.72 -18.18
C GLY A 139 -5.07 -22.17 -16.78
N GLY A 140 -6.11 -21.34 -16.65
CA GLY A 140 -6.56 -20.81 -15.35
C GLY A 140 -7.04 -21.92 -14.40
N GLN A 141 -7.79 -22.90 -14.90
CA GLN A 141 -8.23 -24.05 -14.08
C GLN A 141 -7.04 -24.87 -13.58
N GLN A 142 -6.07 -25.15 -14.47
CA GLN A 142 -4.87 -25.88 -14.10
C GLN A 142 -4.06 -25.15 -13.01
N GLN A 143 -3.98 -23.81 -13.06
CA GLN A 143 -3.29 -23.04 -12.02
C GLN A 143 -3.99 -23.09 -10.67
N ARG A 144 -5.32 -22.98 -10.65
CA ARG A 144 -6.10 -23.16 -9.42
C ARG A 144 -5.79 -24.52 -8.78
N ILE A 145 -5.74 -25.59 -9.58
CA ILE A 145 -5.31 -26.93 -9.13
C ILE A 145 -3.85 -26.91 -8.62
N GLY A 146 -2.95 -26.21 -9.30
CA GLY A 146 -1.56 -26.03 -8.88
C GLY A 146 -1.42 -25.44 -7.48
N VAL A 147 -2.25 -24.43 -7.15
CA VAL A 147 -2.33 -23.81 -5.82
C VAL A 147 -2.83 -24.79 -4.78
N VAL A 148 -4.00 -25.42 -4.97
CA VAL A 148 -4.54 -26.34 -3.94
C VAL A 148 -3.75 -27.61 -3.76
N ARG A 149 -3.03 -28.06 -4.78
CA ARG A 149 -2.08 -29.17 -4.64
C ARG A 149 -1.02 -28.85 -3.58
N ALA A 150 -0.53 -27.60 -3.53
CA ALA A 150 0.45 -27.20 -2.52
C ALA A 150 -0.14 -27.17 -1.10
N LEU A 151 -1.47 -27.05 -0.96
CA LEU A 151 -2.22 -27.04 0.30
C LEU A 151 -2.73 -28.43 0.72
N ALA A 152 -2.73 -29.41 -0.19
CA ALA A 152 -3.42 -30.68 -0.01
C ALA A 152 -2.89 -31.53 1.15
N ALA A 153 -1.62 -31.38 1.54
CA ALA A 153 -1.04 -32.12 2.67
C ALA A 153 -1.13 -31.37 4.01
N ASP A 154 -1.96 -30.32 4.08
CA ASP A 154 -2.21 -29.53 5.30
C ASP A 154 -0.96 -28.83 5.85
N GLN A 155 -0.08 -28.38 4.96
CA GLN A 155 1.15 -27.69 5.33
C GLN A 155 0.87 -26.32 5.99
N ASP A 156 1.68 -25.95 6.98
CA ASP A 156 1.55 -24.66 7.69
C ASP A 156 2.18 -23.48 6.93
N VAL A 157 3.16 -23.77 6.07
CA VAL A 157 3.92 -22.80 5.29
C VAL A 157 3.78 -23.13 3.81
N ILE A 158 3.39 -22.14 3.01
CA ILE A 158 3.25 -22.22 1.56
C ILE A 158 4.20 -21.23 0.91
N LEU A 159 5.03 -21.71 -0.01
CA LEU A 159 5.99 -20.92 -0.77
C LEU A 159 5.51 -20.80 -2.21
N MET A 160 5.54 -19.59 -2.77
CA MET A 160 5.15 -19.32 -4.14
C MET A 160 6.20 -18.46 -4.86
N ASP A 161 6.76 -18.97 -5.95
CA ASP A 161 7.78 -18.26 -6.78
C ASP A 161 7.12 -17.70 -8.04
N GLU A 162 6.81 -16.40 -8.06
CA GLU A 162 6.19 -15.70 -9.20
C GLU A 162 5.01 -16.47 -9.83
N PRO A 163 4.02 -16.94 -9.04
CA PRO A 163 2.99 -17.86 -9.53
C PRO A 163 2.05 -17.23 -10.59
N PHE A 164 2.10 -15.91 -10.75
CA PHE A 164 1.19 -15.14 -11.62
C PHE A 164 1.86 -14.55 -12.86
N GLY A 165 3.19 -14.67 -12.99
CA GLY A 165 3.96 -13.92 -14.00
C GLY A 165 3.58 -14.22 -15.47
N ALA A 166 3.02 -15.39 -15.75
CA ALA A 166 2.64 -15.82 -17.10
C ALA A 166 1.15 -15.63 -17.43
N LEU A 167 0.40 -14.91 -16.60
CA LEU A 167 -1.05 -14.77 -16.73
C LEU A 167 -1.52 -13.49 -17.37
N ASP A 168 -2.62 -13.60 -18.11
CA ASP A 168 -3.43 -12.45 -18.51
C ASP A 168 -4.03 -11.75 -17.26
N PRO A 169 -4.31 -10.43 -17.33
CA PRO A 169 -4.74 -9.65 -16.18
C PRO A 169 -5.99 -10.19 -15.47
N ILE A 170 -6.99 -10.67 -16.21
CA ILE A 170 -8.27 -11.13 -15.64
C ILE A 170 -8.07 -12.44 -14.87
N THR A 171 -7.37 -13.40 -15.47
CA THR A 171 -7.07 -14.68 -14.80
C THR A 171 -6.15 -14.46 -13.60
N ARG A 172 -5.22 -13.50 -13.70
CA ARG A 172 -4.33 -13.10 -12.61
C ARG A 172 -5.11 -12.61 -11.39
N GLU A 173 -5.98 -11.61 -11.58
CA GLU A 173 -6.79 -11.04 -10.49
C GLU A 173 -7.65 -12.11 -9.80
N ALA A 174 -8.36 -12.93 -10.58
CA ALA A 174 -9.18 -14.01 -10.04
C ALA A 174 -8.36 -15.06 -9.26
N LEU A 175 -7.09 -15.28 -9.61
CA LEU A 175 -6.22 -16.19 -8.89
C LEU A 175 -5.63 -15.56 -7.62
N GLN A 176 -5.35 -14.25 -7.63
CA GLN A 176 -4.95 -13.49 -6.45
C GLN A 176 -6.04 -13.56 -5.36
N ASP A 177 -7.28 -13.26 -5.74
CA ASP A 177 -8.44 -13.32 -4.83
C ASP A 177 -8.61 -14.71 -4.22
N LEU A 178 -8.50 -15.75 -5.05
CA LEU A 178 -8.57 -17.13 -4.59
C LEU A 178 -7.45 -17.46 -3.61
N VAL A 179 -6.21 -17.07 -3.90
CA VAL A 179 -5.07 -17.32 -3.01
C VAL A 179 -5.24 -16.59 -1.68
N LYS A 180 -5.76 -15.36 -1.70
CA LYS A 180 -6.06 -14.58 -0.50
C LYS A 180 -7.16 -15.23 0.33
N ASP A 181 -8.28 -15.60 -0.29
CA ASP A 181 -9.40 -16.30 0.36
C ASP A 181 -8.94 -17.63 1.01
N LEU A 182 -8.16 -18.43 0.28
CA LEU A 182 -7.60 -19.68 0.79
C LEU A 182 -6.68 -19.43 1.99
N GLN A 183 -5.87 -18.38 1.94
CA GLN A 183 -4.98 -18.02 3.04
C GLN A 183 -5.75 -17.67 4.30
N GLU A 184 -6.78 -16.83 4.19
CA GLU A 184 -7.63 -16.39 5.31
C GLU A 184 -8.46 -17.54 5.89
N ARG A 185 -9.14 -18.31 5.02
CA ARG A 185 -10.00 -19.42 5.44
C ARG A 185 -9.24 -20.56 6.11
N LEU A 186 -8.03 -20.85 5.63
CA LEU A 186 -7.23 -21.96 6.15
C LEU A 186 -6.23 -21.53 7.23
N GLY A 187 -6.06 -20.23 7.47
CA GLY A 187 -5.13 -19.68 8.45
C GLY A 187 -3.67 -20.08 8.19
N LYS A 188 -3.31 -20.36 6.94
CA LYS A 188 -1.97 -20.80 6.55
C LYS A 188 -1.05 -19.61 6.32
N THR A 189 0.25 -19.85 6.40
CA THR A 189 1.27 -18.81 6.23
C THR A 189 1.82 -18.87 4.82
N PHE A 190 1.82 -17.76 4.11
CA PHE A 190 2.28 -17.67 2.72
C PHE A 190 3.54 -16.84 2.65
N ILE A 191 4.52 -17.31 1.88
CA ILE A 191 5.67 -16.54 1.45
C ILE A 191 5.64 -16.50 -0.07
N PHE A 192 5.50 -15.30 -0.60
CA PHE A 192 5.19 -15.05 -1.98
C PHE A 192 6.28 -14.18 -2.59
N VAL A 193 6.89 -14.62 -3.67
CA VAL A 193 7.91 -13.87 -4.40
C VAL A 193 7.27 -13.27 -5.64
N THR A 194 7.40 -11.96 -5.79
CA THR A 194 6.96 -11.25 -7.00
C THR A 194 7.89 -10.09 -7.36
N HIS A 195 7.75 -9.61 -8.59
CA HIS A 195 8.31 -8.36 -9.05
C HIS A 195 7.23 -7.26 -9.21
N ASP A 196 5.96 -7.61 -9.03
CA ASP A 196 4.82 -6.71 -9.16
C ASP A 196 4.42 -6.13 -7.79
N MET A 197 4.41 -4.79 -7.69
CA MET A 197 4.04 -4.10 -6.45
C MET A 197 2.54 -4.19 -6.16
N ASP A 198 1.67 -4.24 -7.18
CA ASP A 198 0.22 -4.33 -6.95
C ASP A 198 -0.13 -5.66 -6.28
N GLU A 199 0.52 -6.74 -6.70
CA GLU A 199 0.38 -8.05 -6.05
C GLU A 199 0.79 -8.00 -4.58
N ALA A 200 1.90 -7.32 -4.29
CA ALA A 200 2.40 -7.18 -2.93
C ALA A 200 1.46 -6.34 -2.06
N LEU A 201 0.95 -5.21 -2.59
CA LEU A 201 0.03 -4.33 -1.87
C LEU A 201 -1.33 -4.98 -1.60
N ASN A 202 -1.84 -5.77 -2.54
CA ASN A 202 -3.16 -6.40 -2.43
C ASN A 202 -3.15 -7.62 -1.50
N LEU A 203 -2.09 -8.43 -1.53
CA LEU A 203 -2.07 -9.72 -0.83
C LEU A 203 -1.41 -9.67 0.55
N ALA A 204 -0.36 -8.87 0.69
CA ALA A 204 0.56 -8.99 1.81
C ALA A 204 0.00 -8.44 3.12
N THR A 205 0.28 -9.16 4.20
CA THR A 205 0.27 -8.60 5.55
C THR A 205 1.53 -7.78 5.82
N ARG A 206 2.69 -8.23 5.31
CA ARG A 206 3.95 -7.50 5.32
C ARG A 206 4.73 -7.75 4.03
N ILE A 207 5.39 -6.71 3.55
CA ILE A 207 6.22 -6.73 2.35
C ILE A 207 7.69 -6.62 2.79
N VAL A 208 8.54 -7.43 2.16
CA VAL A 208 9.98 -7.42 2.32
C VAL A 208 10.58 -6.93 1.01
N VAL A 209 11.06 -5.69 1.03
CA VAL A 209 11.76 -5.09 -0.11
C VAL A 209 13.22 -5.53 -0.08
N MET A 210 13.69 -6.13 -1.17
CA MET A 210 15.06 -6.63 -1.33
C MET A 210 15.76 -5.96 -2.50
N SER A 211 17.04 -5.63 -2.33
CA SER A 211 17.90 -5.09 -3.39
C SER A 211 19.33 -5.56 -3.21
N HIS A 212 19.97 -6.01 -4.30
CA HIS A 212 21.36 -6.50 -4.30
C HIS A 212 21.70 -7.49 -3.15
N GLY A 213 20.77 -8.42 -2.86
CA GLY A 213 20.93 -9.41 -1.80
C GLY A 213 20.60 -8.92 -0.38
N LYS A 214 20.38 -7.61 -0.20
CA LYS A 214 20.07 -7.01 1.09
C LYS A 214 18.57 -6.86 1.30
N GLN A 215 18.15 -7.04 2.55
CA GLN A 215 16.84 -6.61 3.01
C GLN A 215 16.85 -5.09 3.21
N VAL A 216 16.11 -4.37 2.37
CA VAL A 216 16.05 -2.91 2.41
C VAL A 216 15.04 -2.46 3.46
N GLN A 217 13.78 -2.89 3.33
CA GLN A 217 12.67 -2.52 4.21
C GLN A 217 11.75 -3.73 4.44
N VAL A 218 11.21 -3.84 5.66
CA VAL A 218 10.17 -4.81 6.00
C VAL A 218 9.09 -4.08 6.75
N ASP A 219 7.89 -4.04 6.18
CA ASP A 219 6.77 -3.39 6.86
C ASP A 219 5.42 -3.80 6.28
N THR A 220 4.34 -3.28 6.85
CA THR A 220 3.01 -3.38 6.26
C THR A 220 2.94 -2.62 4.93
N PRO A 221 2.05 -3.03 4.00
CA PRO A 221 1.82 -2.29 2.76
C PRO A 221 1.57 -0.79 2.98
N GLU A 222 0.73 -0.47 3.98
CA GLU A 222 0.43 0.92 4.33
C GLU A 222 1.66 1.72 4.74
N ASN A 223 2.55 1.13 5.57
CA ASN A 223 3.72 1.87 6.04
C ASN A 223 4.80 1.99 4.96
N ILE A 224 4.91 1.03 4.04
CA ILE A 224 5.80 1.15 2.88
C ILE A 224 5.35 2.26 1.95
N LEU A 225 4.04 2.44 1.74
CA LEU A 225 3.51 3.56 0.96
C LEU A 225 3.69 4.91 1.67
N LYS A 226 3.54 4.95 3.00
CA LYS A 226 3.64 6.19 3.80
C LYS A 226 5.08 6.62 4.08
N ASN A 227 5.95 5.66 4.36
CA ASN A 227 7.31 5.86 4.84
C ASN A 227 8.27 4.93 4.07
N PRO A 228 8.44 5.14 2.75
CA PRO A 228 9.44 4.41 2.00
C PRO A 228 10.83 4.74 2.57
N LYS A 229 11.66 3.71 2.77
CA LYS A 229 12.95 3.88 3.49
C LYS A 229 13.97 4.69 2.70
N ASN A 230 13.92 4.65 1.37
CA ASN A 230 14.82 5.36 0.47
C ASN A 230 14.23 5.45 -0.94
N GLU A 231 14.90 6.22 -1.79
CA GLU A 231 14.56 6.46 -3.19
C GLU A 231 14.38 5.16 -4.01
N PHE A 232 15.12 4.10 -3.69
CA PHE A 232 14.92 2.80 -4.35
C PHE A 232 13.53 2.21 -4.03
N VAL A 233 13.08 2.31 -2.79
CA VAL A 233 11.73 1.85 -2.40
C VAL A 233 10.67 2.72 -3.07
N GLU A 234 10.86 4.04 -3.11
CA GLU A 234 9.96 4.99 -3.78
C GLU A 234 9.81 4.66 -5.27
N ASN A 235 10.93 4.48 -5.97
CA ASN A 235 10.95 4.12 -7.39
C ASN A 235 10.31 2.75 -7.66
N LEU A 236 10.46 1.80 -6.74
CA LEU A 236 9.85 0.48 -6.85
C LEU A 236 8.32 0.52 -6.67
N ILE A 237 7.81 1.43 -5.81
CA ILE A 237 6.38 1.67 -5.64
C ILE A 237 5.80 2.37 -6.89
N GLY A 238 6.55 3.33 -7.44
CA GLY A 238 6.14 4.18 -8.55
C GLY A 238 5.50 5.48 -8.06
N GLN A 239 5.89 6.60 -8.66
CA GLN A 239 5.46 7.95 -8.27
C GLN A 239 3.93 8.11 -8.30
N GLU A 240 3.26 7.58 -9.33
CA GLU A 240 1.79 7.64 -9.48
C GLU A 240 1.06 7.01 -8.27
N ARG A 241 1.58 5.91 -7.70
CA ARG A 241 0.97 5.25 -6.53
C ARG A 241 1.22 6.01 -5.23
N LEU A 242 2.39 6.63 -5.06
CA LEU A 242 2.67 7.52 -3.93
C LEU A 242 1.74 8.74 -3.96
N ILE A 243 1.55 9.29 -5.15
CA ILE A 243 0.62 10.38 -5.47
C ILE A 243 -0.83 9.99 -5.14
N HIS A 244 -1.29 8.80 -5.54
CA HIS A 244 -2.65 8.32 -5.23
C HIS A 244 -2.85 7.87 -3.78
N ALA A 245 -1.77 7.54 -3.05
CA ALA A 245 -1.82 7.25 -1.62
C ALA A 245 -1.95 8.54 -0.78
N LYS A 246 -1.38 9.67 -1.23
CA LYS A 246 -1.42 10.98 -0.53
C LYS A 246 -2.85 11.40 -0.09
N PRO A 247 -3.91 11.33 -0.93
CA PRO A 247 -5.29 11.66 -0.52
C PRO A 247 -5.90 10.76 0.58
N SER A 248 -5.37 9.56 0.79
CA SER A 248 -5.85 8.63 1.83
C SER A 248 -5.17 8.85 3.20
N ILE A 249 -4.18 9.74 3.27
CA ILE A 249 -3.34 9.96 4.46
C ILE A 249 -3.20 11.45 4.84
N THR A 250 -3.48 12.37 3.91
CA THR A 250 -3.47 13.80 4.19
C THR A 250 -4.63 14.17 5.12
N THR A 251 -4.30 14.81 6.24
CA THR A 251 -5.30 15.32 7.16
C THR A 251 -5.88 16.65 6.66
N VAL A 252 -7.13 16.94 7.00
CA VAL A 252 -7.75 18.23 6.64
C VAL A 252 -6.95 19.42 7.20
N GLY A 253 -6.29 19.28 8.35
CA GLY A 253 -5.46 20.34 8.92
C GLY A 253 -4.24 20.71 8.08
N GLN A 254 -3.70 19.79 7.27
CA GLN A 254 -2.53 20.06 6.42
C GLN A 254 -2.87 20.85 5.16
N VAL A 255 -4.14 20.84 4.75
CA VAL A 255 -4.61 21.46 3.50
C VAL A 255 -5.57 22.62 3.77
N ALA A 256 -6.05 22.76 5.01
CA ALA A 256 -6.94 23.85 5.38
C ALA A 256 -6.26 25.20 5.18
N ILE A 257 -7.00 26.13 4.59
CA ILE A 257 -6.56 27.51 4.43
C ILE A 257 -7.08 28.36 5.60
N ASN A 258 -6.51 29.56 5.75
CA ASN A 258 -6.92 30.49 6.80
C ASN A 258 -8.41 30.85 6.65
N PRO A 259 -9.22 30.69 7.71
CA PRO A 259 -10.63 31.01 7.65
C PRO A 259 -10.84 32.52 7.72
N VAL A 260 -11.84 33.02 7.00
CA VAL A 260 -12.37 34.37 7.24
C VAL A 260 -13.50 34.24 8.26
N SER A 261 -13.35 34.91 9.40
CA SER A 261 -14.30 34.84 10.50
C SER A 261 -14.61 36.20 11.10
N ILE A 262 -15.75 36.27 11.80
CA ILE A 262 -16.24 37.44 12.54
C ILE A 262 -16.81 36.97 13.89
N THR A 263 -16.84 37.84 14.89
CA THR A 263 -17.46 37.51 16.18
C THR A 263 -18.95 37.87 16.21
N GLU A 264 -19.71 37.16 17.03
CA GLU A 264 -21.19 37.23 17.06
C GLU A 264 -21.76 38.61 17.45
N ASP A 265 -20.97 39.44 18.12
CA ASP A 265 -21.32 40.78 18.59
C ASP A 265 -21.24 41.87 17.52
N HIS A 266 -20.62 41.58 16.36
CA HIS A 266 -20.46 42.56 15.28
C HIS A 266 -21.77 42.89 14.58
N GLY A 267 -21.80 44.09 13.99
CA GLY A 267 -22.91 44.57 13.19
C GLY A 267 -22.93 44.00 11.76
N ILE A 268 -24.08 44.10 11.10
CA ILE A 268 -24.26 43.63 9.71
C ILE A 268 -23.40 44.43 8.72
N GLU A 269 -23.19 45.72 8.97
CA GLU A 269 -22.34 46.58 8.13
C GLU A 269 -20.88 46.12 8.17
N GLU A 270 -20.36 45.81 9.35
CA GLU A 270 -19.00 45.29 9.53
C GLU A 270 -18.79 43.93 8.86
N ALA A 271 -19.82 43.06 8.91
CA ALA A 271 -19.79 41.80 8.17
C ALA A 271 -19.72 42.03 6.65
N LEU A 272 -20.49 42.97 6.10
CA LEU A 272 -20.41 43.31 4.67
C LEU A 272 -19.05 43.88 4.28
N THR A 273 -18.48 44.77 5.10
CA THR A 273 -17.13 45.30 4.88
C THR A 273 -16.11 44.17 4.91
N THR A 274 -16.21 43.26 5.87
CA THR A 274 -15.30 42.10 5.98
C THR A 274 -15.43 41.17 4.76
N MET A 275 -16.66 40.85 4.33
CA MET A 275 -16.93 40.06 3.13
C MET A 275 -16.34 40.71 1.88
N HIS A 276 -16.51 42.02 1.73
CA HIS A 276 -15.96 42.79 0.61
C HIS A 276 -14.43 42.78 0.60
N ASP A 277 -13.81 43.14 1.73
CA ASP A 277 -12.35 43.32 1.83
C ASP A 277 -11.61 41.99 1.73
N LYS A 278 -12.19 40.92 2.26
CA LYS A 278 -11.65 39.56 2.19
C LYS A 278 -12.11 38.79 0.95
N ARG A 279 -13.02 39.36 0.15
CA ARG A 279 -13.61 38.78 -1.07
C ARG A 279 -14.24 37.40 -0.83
N VAL A 280 -15.07 37.31 0.20
CA VAL A 280 -15.83 36.09 0.54
C VAL A 280 -17.33 36.38 0.57
N ASP A 281 -18.15 35.39 0.22
CA ASP A 281 -19.61 35.46 0.27
C ASP A 281 -20.20 34.94 1.59
N THR A 282 -19.34 34.36 2.43
CA THR A 282 -19.70 33.64 3.65
C THR A 282 -18.67 33.93 4.73
N LEU A 283 -19.12 34.22 5.95
CA LEU A 283 -18.26 34.38 7.13
C LEU A 283 -18.53 33.26 8.15
N LEU A 284 -17.45 32.73 8.72
CA LEU A 284 -17.55 31.84 9.88
C LEU A 284 -17.70 32.68 11.15
N VAL A 285 -18.66 32.33 12.00
CA VAL A 285 -18.95 33.09 13.22
C VAL A 285 -18.31 32.40 14.41
N THR A 286 -17.56 33.17 15.21
CA THR A 286 -16.85 32.67 16.40
C THR A 286 -17.24 33.45 17.66
N ASP A 287 -16.96 32.89 18.84
CA ASP A 287 -16.91 33.66 20.08
C ASP A 287 -15.55 34.33 20.30
N ALA A 288 -15.41 35.05 21.42
CA ALA A 288 -14.17 35.70 21.82
C ALA A 288 -12.99 34.72 22.04
N ASP A 289 -13.26 33.43 22.26
CA ASP A 289 -12.26 32.37 22.40
C ASP A 289 -11.98 31.66 21.06
N HIS A 290 -12.40 32.23 19.94
CA HIS A 290 -12.30 31.68 18.58
C HIS A 290 -13.01 30.32 18.38
N LYS A 291 -13.98 29.96 19.22
CA LYS A 291 -14.78 28.75 19.02
C LYS A 291 -15.85 28.99 17.98
N LEU A 292 -16.00 28.03 17.06
CA LEU A 292 -17.01 28.10 16.02
C LEU A 292 -18.42 28.06 16.60
N LYS A 293 -19.24 29.07 16.30
CA LYS A 293 -20.65 29.20 16.75
C LYS A 293 -21.65 29.08 15.62
N GLY A 294 -21.27 29.52 14.42
CA GLY A 294 -22.21 29.64 13.32
C GLY A 294 -21.55 29.99 12.00
N VAL A 295 -22.39 30.21 11.00
CA VAL A 295 -22.01 30.72 9.69
C VAL A 295 -23.06 31.74 9.24
N VAL A 296 -22.65 32.75 8.49
CA VAL A 296 -23.56 33.71 7.88
C VAL A 296 -23.15 33.95 6.43
N ASP A 297 -24.11 33.87 5.52
CA ASP A 297 -23.91 34.16 4.09
C ASP A 297 -24.41 35.57 3.71
N ILE A 298 -24.04 35.99 2.49
CA ILE A 298 -24.41 37.29 1.95
C ILE A 298 -25.93 37.50 1.81
N GLU A 299 -26.71 36.44 1.60
CA GLU A 299 -28.18 36.54 1.50
C GLU A 299 -28.78 36.90 2.85
N GLN A 300 -28.37 36.20 3.91
CA GLN A 300 -28.79 36.47 5.29
C GLN A 300 -28.41 37.88 5.73
N VAL A 301 -27.20 38.32 5.40
CA VAL A 301 -26.70 39.67 5.68
C VAL A 301 -27.53 40.72 4.93
N ASN A 302 -27.79 40.52 3.64
CA ASN A 302 -28.58 41.44 2.83
C ASN A 302 -30.04 41.55 3.29
N ASP A 303 -30.67 40.43 3.62
CA ASP A 303 -32.05 40.37 4.11
C ASP A 303 -32.23 41.10 5.45
N ASN A 304 -31.16 41.23 6.24
CA ASN A 304 -31.19 41.85 7.56
C ASN A 304 -30.50 43.23 7.61
N TYR A 305 -30.01 43.80 6.49
CA TYR A 305 -29.17 45.01 6.43
C TYR A 305 -29.69 46.23 7.24
N LYS A 306 -31.02 46.39 7.36
CA LYS A 306 -31.65 47.51 8.08
C LYS A 306 -32.36 47.10 9.38
N SER A 307 -32.10 45.90 9.87
CA SER A 307 -32.81 45.35 11.03
C SER A 307 -32.26 45.82 12.38
N GLY A 308 -31.03 46.35 12.42
CA GLY A 308 -30.32 46.69 13.66
C GLY A 308 -29.88 45.47 14.48
N LYS A 309 -30.00 44.26 13.93
CA LYS A 309 -29.56 43.01 14.53
C LYS A 309 -28.03 42.84 14.43
N THR A 310 -27.50 41.94 15.27
CA THR A 310 -26.10 41.49 15.23
C THR A 310 -25.94 40.25 14.36
N ILE A 311 -24.70 39.84 14.10
CA ILE A 311 -24.42 38.58 13.40
C ILE A 311 -24.90 37.35 14.19
N GLY A 312 -24.77 37.38 15.51
CA GLY A 312 -25.28 36.31 16.38
C GLY A 312 -26.79 36.08 16.25
N ASP A 313 -27.56 37.12 15.92
CA ASP A 313 -29.02 37.02 15.76
C ASP A 313 -29.46 36.40 14.42
N ILE A 314 -28.59 36.41 13.41
CA ILE A 314 -28.95 36.02 12.03
C ILE A 314 -28.18 34.79 11.52
N MET A 315 -27.12 34.38 12.21
CA MET A 315 -26.29 33.25 11.82
C MET A 315 -27.06 31.92 11.84
N ASP A 316 -26.64 30.99 10.98
CA ASP A 316 -27.03 29.59 11.14
C ASP A 316 -26.09 28.90 12.13
N HIS A 317 -26.67 28.39 13.22
CA HIS A 317 -25.95 27.61 14.23
C HIS A 317 -25.64 26.17 13.79
N LYS A 318 -26.30 25.66 12.75
CA LYS A 318 -26.10 24.30 12.24
C LYS A 318 -24.95 24.25 11.25
N VAL A 319 -23.74 24.39 11.80
CA VAL A 319 -22.52 24.31 10.99
C VAL A 319 -22.00 22.88 10.96
N PHE A 320 -21.88 22.33 9.76
CA PHE A 320 -21.13 21.10 9.57
C PHE A 320 -19.63 21.42 9.57
N TYR A 321 -18.86 20.82 10.48
CA TYR A 321 -17.42 21.00 10.59
C TYR A 321 -16.69 19.65 10.64
N VAL A 322 -15.37 19.69 10.43
CA VAL A 322 -14.48 18.53 10.57
C VAL A 322 -13.34 18.84 11.53
N LYS A 323 -12.75 17.80 12.13
CA LYS A 323 -11.58 17.97 13.00
C LYS A 323 -10.32 18.07 12.15
N LYS A 324 -9.32 18.82 12.58
CA LYS A 324 -8.03 18.93 11.87
C LYS A 324 -7.31 17.60 11.64
N THR A 325 -7.60 16.59 12.47
CA THR A 325 -7.04 15.24 12.40
C THR A 325 -7.82 14.29 11.48
N SER A 326 -8.99 14.71 10.97
CA SER A 326 -9.76 13.92 10.01
C SER A 326 -9.02 13.82 8.68
N LEU A 327 -9.29 12.77 7.90
CA LEU A 327 -8.69 12.57 6.59
C LEU A 327 -9.42 13.37 5.50
N ILE A 328 -8.68 13.82 4.49
CA ILE A 328 -9.24 14.61 3.39
C ILE A 328 -10.27 13.81 2.58
N ARG A 329 -10.03 12.50 2.35
CA ARG A 329 -10.97 11.59 1.68
C ARG A 329 -12.38 11.62 2.29
N ASP A 330 -12.48 11.64 3.62
CA ASP A 330 -13.76 11.66 4.34
C ASP A 330 -14.49 12.99 4.21
N THR A 331 -13.76 14.05 3.88
CA THR A 331 -14.27 15.42 3.69
C THR A 331 -14.69 15.65 2.23
N VAL A 332 -13.93 15.10 1.27
CA VAL A 332 -14.22 15.16 -0.17
C VAL A 332 -15.59 14.58 -0.49
N ASP A 333 -15.92 13.40 0.07
CA ASP A 333 -17.23 12.76 -0.15
C ASP A 333 -18.39 13.69 0.26
N ARG A 334 -18.20 14.46 1.34
CA ARG A 334 -19.21 15.38 1.87
C ARG A 334 -19.32 16.65 1.02
N ILE A 335 -18.21 17.23 0.59
CA ILE A 335 -18.19 18.42 -0.27
C ILE A 335 -18.81 18.10 -1.65
N LEU A 336 -18.44 16.96 -2.25
CA LEU A 336 -18.87 16.59 -3.60
C LEU A 336 -20.26 15.96 -3.64
N LYS A 337 -20.61 15.04 -2.73
CA LYS A 337 -21.90 14.33 -2.79
C LYS A 337 -23.01 14.98 -1.97
N ARG A 338 -22.68 15.65 -0.87
CA ARG A 338 -23.68 16.28 0.02
C ARG A 338 -23.81 17.79 -0.20
N GLY A 339 -23.05 18.35 -1.14
CA GLY A 339 -23.22 19.73 -1.61
C GLY A 339 -22.67 20.82 -0.68
N PHE A 340 -21.92 20.47 0.37
CA PHE A 340 -21.27 21.46 1.23
C PHE A 340 -20.20 22.23 0.43
N ARG A 341 -20.22 23.57 0.47
CA ARG A 341 -19.28 24.41 -0.29
C ARG A 341 -18.01 24.73 0.49
N ASN A 342 -18.18 25.12 1.75
CA ASN A 342 -17.14 25.58 2.66
C ASN A 342 -17.27 24.79 3.96
N VAL A 343 -16.25 24.00 4.30
CA VAL A 343 -16.27 23.15 5.50
C VAL A 343 -15.25 23.66 6.51
N PRO A 344 -15.70 24.20 7.66
CA PRO A 344 -14.81 24.63 8.73
C PRO A 344 -14.03 23.48 9.33
N VAL A 345 -12.78 23.77 9.69
CA VAL A 345 -11.87 22.85 10.36
C VAL A 345 -11.64 23.35 11.78
N ILE A 346 -11.91 22.48 12.75
CA ILE A 346 -11.74 22.78 14.17
C ILE A 346 -10.66 21.92 14.83
N SER A 347 -10.08 22.42 15.91
CA SER A 347 -9.27 21.63 16.86
C SER A 347 -10.14 20.78 17.78
N GLU A 348 -9.51 20.00 18.65
CA GLU A 348 -10.22 19.10 19.58
C GLU A 348 -11.06 19.84 20.63
N ASP A 349 -10.65 21.05 21.00
CA ASP A 349 -11.32 21.95 21.94
C ASP A 349 -12.39 22.86 21.31
N GLY A 350 -12.62 22.73 20.00
CA GLY A 350 -13.67 23.45 19.26
C GLY A 350 -13.23 24.78 18.64
N THR A 351 -11.97 25.16 18.76
CA THR A 351 -11.43 26.38 18.14
C THR A 351 -11.37 26.24 16.62
N LEU A 352 -11.79 27.29 15.91
CA LEU A 352 -11.70 27.36 14.47
C LEU A 352 -10.24 27.54 14.03
N VAL A 353 -9.70 26.57 13.29
CA VAL A 353 -8.29 26.56 12.87
C VAL A 353 -8.11 26.66 11.36
N GLY A 354 -9.17 26.48 10.57
CA GLY A 354 -9.06 26.44 9.13
C GLY A 354 -10.40 26.32 8.41
N ILE A 355 -10.34 26.36 7.09
CA ILE A 355 -11.47 26.05 6.22
C ILE A 355 -11.01 25.23 5.02
N VAL A 356 -11.84 24.28 4.58
CA VAL A 356 -11.63 23.49 3.38
C VAL A 356 -12.70 23.87 2.37
N THR A 357 -12.25 24.32 1.20
CA THR A 357 -13.10 24.76 0.10
C THR A 357 -12.97 23.83 -1.09
N ARG A 358 -13.82 24.00 -2.11
CA ARG A 358 -13.63 23.30 -3.39
C ARG A 358 -12.29 23.63 -4.06
N ALA A 359 -11.81 24.87 -3.91
CA ALA A 359 -10.50 25.26 -4.44
C ALA A 359 -9.38 24.47 -3.73
N THR A 360 -9.45 24.35 -2.40
CA THR A 360 -8.55 23.49 -1.62
C THR A 360 -8.53 22.05 -2.13
N LEU A 361 -9.68 21.51 -2.55
CA LEU A 361 -9.71 20.16 -3.13
C LEU A 361 -9.01 20.09 -4.49
N VAL A 362 -9.13 21.13 -5.32
CA VAL A 362 -8.39 21.23 -6.58
C VAL A 362 -6.89 21.29 -6.31
N ASP A 363 -6.47 22.08 -5.33
CA ASP A 363 -5.05 22.19 -4.93
C ASP A 363 -4.52 20.85 -4.43
N VAL A 364 -5.29 20.12 -3.60
CA VAL A 364 -4.91 18.77 -3.16
C VAL A 364 -4.76 17.79 -4.32
N VAL A 365 -5.64 17.87 -5.32
CA VAL A 365 -5.53 17.05 -6.54
C VAL A 365 -4.36 17.51 -7.40
N TYR A 366 -4.10 18.82 -7.47
CA TYR A 366 -3.01 19.40 -8.23
C TYR A 366 -1.65 19.03 -7.61
N ASP A 367 -1.47 19.22 -6.32
CA ASP A 367 -0.27 18.86 -5.57
C ASP A 367 -0.05 17.34 -5.58
N ALA A 368 -1.12 16.56 -5.57
CA ALA A 368 -1.02 15.12 -5.80
C ALA A 368 -0.45 14.86 -7.20
N LEU A 369 -1.02 15.43 -8.26
CA LEU A 369 -0.64 15.12 -9.64
C LEU A 369 0.68 15.76 -10.13
N TRP A 370 1.07 16.91 -9.57
CA TRP A 370 2.14 17.77 -10.11
C TRP A 370 3.06 18.41 -9.05
N GLY A 371 2.81 18.22 -7.74
CA GLY A 371 3.39 19.02 -6.65
C GLY A 371 4.88 18.82 -6.32
N GLU A 372 5.66 18.13 -7.16
CA GLU A 372 7.12 17.97 -6.95
C GLU A 372 7.98 18.49 -8.12
N GLU A 373 7.40 19.01 -9.21
CA GLU A 373 8.19 19.57 -10.33
C GLU A 373 8.66 21.03 -10.11
N GLU A 374 8.15 21.77 -9.12
CA GLU A 374 8.46 23.22 -8.97
C GLU A 374 9.47 23.57 -7.84
N GLY A 375 10.03 22.57 -7.14
CA GLY A 375 10.90 22.79 -5.99
C GLY A 375 12.37 23.12 -6.30
N GLU A 376 12.89 22.72 -7.46
CA GLU A 376 14.32 22.89 -7.80
C GLU A 376 14.62 24.15 -8.65
N ASP A 377 13.63 24.72 -9.33
CA ASP A 377 13.87 25.86 -10.25
C ASP A 377 13.83 27.25 -9.57
N ARG A 378 13.30 27.37 -8.35
CA ARG A 378 13.21 28.67 -7.67
C ARG A 378 14.49 29.08 -6.94
N ASP A 379 15.36 28.14 -6.58
CA ASP A 379 16.64 28.43 -5.93
C ASP A 379 17.79 28.73 -6.91
N ASN A 380 17.67 28.31 -8.18
CA ASN A 380 18.66 28.63 -9.23
C ASN A 380 18.40 30.00 -9.89
N ALA A 381 17.14 30.45 -10.02
CA ALA A 381 16.84 31.76 -10.61
C ALA A 381 17.24 32.96 -9.73
N ALA A 382 17.42 32.75 -8.42
CA ALA A 382 17.85 33.80 -7.48
C ALA A 382 19.38 33.95 -7.37
N LYS A 383 20.18 33.01 -7.90
CA LYS A 383 21.65 33.08 -7.90
C LYS A 383 22.24 33.67 -9.18
N ASP A 384 21.57 33.53 -10.33
CA ASP A 384 22.09 34.04 -11.61
C ASP A 384 21.81 35.52 -11.91
N SER A 385 21.11 36.24 -11.02
CA SER A 385 20.80 37.67 -11.21
C SER A 385 21.69 38.63 -10.41
N LYS A 386 22.77 38.15 -9.76
CA LYS A 386 23.67 38.99 -8.95
C LYS A 386 25.10 39.16 -9.45
N ASP A 387 25.52 38.51 -10.53
CA ASP A 387 26.94 38.54 -10.96
C ASP A 387 27.22 39.30 -12.27
N ASP A 388 26.27 40.05 -12.84
CA ASP A 388 26.50 40.73 -14.13
C ASP A 388 26.41 42.27 -14.09
N THR A 389 27.00 42.89 -13.06
CA THR A 389 27.31 44.33 -13.09
C THR A 389 28.65 44.67 -12.42
N GLY A 390 29.68 44.91 -13.25
CA GLY A 390 31.00 45.45 -12.90
C GLY A 390 32.10 44.50 -13.35
N GLU A 391 32.99 44.79 -14.28
CA GLU A 391 33.75 46.02 -14.49
C GLU A 391 34.11 46.19 -15.99
N LEU A 392 33.91 47.40 -16.50
CA LEU A 392 34.50 47.90 -17.75
C LEU A 392 35.48 49.02 -17.35
N GLN A 393 36.78 48.72 -17.42
CA GLN A 393 37.93 49.63 -17.52
C GLN A 393 39.14 48.67 -17.68
N GLY A 394 40.02 48.73 -18.68
CA GLY A 394 40.51 49.81 -19.53
C GLY A 394 42.02 49.56 -19.68
N GLU A 395 42.59 49.94 -20.82
CA GLU A 395 44.03 49.87 -21.16
C GLU A 395 44.54 48.46 -21.49
N GLY A 396 45.33 48.20 -22.53
CA GLY A 396 46.10 49.09 -23.38
C GLY A 396 47.41 48.37 -23.73
N ASP A 397 47.58 48.14 -25.03
CA ASP A 397 48.86 48.30 -25.75
C ASP A 397 49.89 47.14 -25.88
N VAL A 398 50.43 47.13 -27.11
CA VAL A 398 51.69 46.59 -27.67
C VAL A 398 51.96 45.07 -27.78
N GLY A 399 51.65 44.54 -28.97
CA GLY A 399 52.61 44.02 -29.97
C GLY A 399 53.76 43.08 -29.58
N ALA A 400 53.74 41.87 -30.15
CA ALA A 400 54.73 41.30 -31.08
C ALA A 400 54.32 39.88 -31.49
#